data_AF-A0A7C6SL69-F1
#
_entry.id   AF-A0A7C6SL69-F1
#
_cell.length_a   1.000
_cell.length_b   1.000
_cell.length_c   1.000
_cell.angle_alpha   90.00
_cell.angle_beta   90.00
_cell.angle_gamma   90.00
#
_symmetry.space_group_name_H-M   'P 1'
#
loop_
_entity.id
_entity.type
_entity.pdbx_description
1 polymer ?
#
loop_
_entity_poly.entity_id
_entity_poly.type
_entity_poly.pdbx_seq_one_letter_code
_entity_poly.pdbx_strand_id
1 'polypeptide(L)'
;MDLIDVRKLYRDKEEYIGKKIQVGGWVRSIRDSKNFGFIVLNDGTYFEPIQVVYHDTLDNFEAISKLNVGSALVVYGELLATPDAKQPFEIQAERVDVEGASSPDYPLQKKRHTLE
;
A
#
# COMPACT_ATOMS: atom_id res chain seq x y z
N MET A 1 11.93 -13.51 1.66
CA MET A 1 11.54 -12.35 0.82
C MET A 1 12.44 -11.20 1.21
N ASP A 2 12.95 -10.44 0.23
CA ASP A 2 13.76 -9.24 0.48
C ASP A 2 12.81 -8.04 0.41
N LEU A 3 12.28 -7.65 1.57
CA LEU A 3 11.31 -6.56 1.68
C LEU A 3 12.05 -5.24 1.99
N ILE A 4 11.69 -4.19 1.27
CA ILE A 4 12.22 -2.86 1.49
C ILE A 4 11.31 -2.13 2.46
N ASP A 5 11.90 -1.60 3.53
CA ASP A 5 11.20 -0.76 4.50
C ASP A 5 10.74 0.55 3.84
N VAL A 6 9.52 0.99 4.13
CA VAL A 6 8.97 2.28 3.68
C VAL A 6 9.87 3.43 4.14
N ARG A 7 10.47 3.35 5.33
CA ARG A 7 11.45 4.33 5.81
C ARG A 7 12.63 4.50 4.85
N LYS A 8 13.15 3.42 4.26
CA LYS A 8 14.27 3.48 3.30
C LYS A 8 13.82 4.17 2.02
N LEU A 9 12.62 3.87 1.54
CA LEU A 9 12.05 4.52 0.35
C LEU A 9 11.90 6.03 0.54
N TYR A 10 11.54 6.51 1.73
CA TYR A 10 11.47 7.94 2.00
C TYR A 10 12.84 8.62 2.14
N ARG A 11 13.85 7.91 2.66
CA ARG A 11 15.20 8.45 2.87
C ARG A 11 16.03 8.50 1.60
N ASP A 12 15.99 7.40 0.84
CA ASP A 12 16.91 7.14 -0.27
C ASP A 12 16.12 6.98 -1.59
N LYS A 13 15.02 7.72 -1.73
CA LYS A 13 14.03 7.55 -2.82
C LYS A 13 14.66 7.50 -4.21
N GLU A 14 15.66 8.34 -4.48
CA GLU A 14 16.32 8.42 -5.79
C GLU A 14 17.00 7.11 -6.20
N GLU A 15 17.40 6.28 -5.23
CA GLU A 15 17.97 4.97 -5.51
C GLU A 15 16.93 3.94 -5.97
N TYR A 16 15.64 4.18 -5.71
CA TYR A 16 14.57 3.22 -5.96
C TYR A 16 13.59 3.65 -7.05
N ILE A 17 13.51 4.94 -7.39
CA ILE A 17 12.66 5.41 -8.49
C ILE A 17 13.01 4.67 -9.80
N GLY A 18 11.98 4.17 -10.48
CA GLY A 18 12.10 3.39 -11.72
C GLY A 18 12.54 1.93 -11.51
N LYS A 19 12.69 1.47 -10.26
CA LYS A 19 13.04 0.08 -9.95
C LYS A 19 11.83 -0.71 -9.48
N LYS A 20 11.86 -2.01 -9.74
CA LYS A 20 10.94 -2.97 -9.13
C LYS A 20 11.37 -3.21 -7.69
N ILE A 21 10.43 -3.04 -6.78
CA ILE A 21 10.63 -3.19 -5.34
C ILE A 21 9.54 -4.10 -4.76
N GLN A 22 9.82 -4.64 -3.58
CA GLN A 22 8.85 -5.38 -2.81
C GLN A 22 8.70 -4.74 -1.43
N VAL A 23 7.47 -4.44 -1.02
CA VAL A 23 7.14 -3.86 0.29
C VAL A 23 6.07 -4.70 0.97
N GLY A 24 6.17 -4.84 2.29
CA GLY A 24 5.15 -5.49 3.11
C GLY A 24 4.55 -4.52 4.10
N GLY A 25 3.27 -4.67 4.43
CA GLY A 25 2.64 -3.84 5.45
C GLY A 25 1.16 -4.09 5.63
N TRP A 26 0.51 -3.20 6.36
CA TRP A 26 -0.91 -3.26 6.66
C TRP A 26 -1.68 -2.16 5.94
N VAL A 27 -2.84 -2.54 5.42
CA VAL A 27 -3.78 -1.63 4.75
C VAL A 27 -4.30 -0.60 5.76
N ARG A 28 -4.04 0.68 5.50
CA ARG A 28 -4.68 1.81 6.20
C ARG A 28 -5.99 2.21 5.53
N SER A 29 -6.06 2.05 4.21
CA SER A 29 -7.27 2.28 3.43
C SER A 29 -7.16 1.74 2.02
N ILE A 30 -8.30 1.35 1.46
CA ILE A 30 -8.44 1.04 0.04
C ILE A 30 -9.51 1.96 -0.55
N ARG A 31 -9.24 2.45 -1.75
CA ARG A 31 -10.21 3.18 -2.59
C ARG A 31 -10.17 2.57 -3.97
N ASP A 32 -11.24 1.90 -4.36
CA ASP A 32 -11.38 1.36 -5.70
C ASP A 32 -11.95 2.40 -6.68
N SER A 33 -11.75 2.14 -7.95
CA SER A 33 -12.33 2.81 -9.11
C SER A 33 -12.52 1.75 -10.20
N LYS A 34 -13.15 2.12 -11.32
CA LYS A 34 -13.59 1.13 -12.32
C LYS A 34 -12.48 0.22 -12.84
N ASN A 35 -11.30 0.77 -13.14
CA ASN A 35 -10.19 0.05 -13.79
C ASN A 35 -8.91 0.02 -12.94
N PHE A 36 -8.91 0.73 -11.81
CA PHE A 36 -7.74 0.84 -10.93
C PHE A 36 -8.20 1.19 -9.52
N GLY A 37 -7.32 1.06 -8.54
CA GLY A 37 -7.56 1.52 -7.19
C GLY A 37 -6.28 1.94 -6.49
N PHE A 38 -6.46 2.44 -5.27
CA PHE A 38 -5.39 2.91 -4.40
C PHE A 38 -5.42 2.14 -3.08
N ILE A 39 -4.28 1.59 -2.70
CA ILE A 39 -4.03 1.07 -1.35
C ILE A 39 -3.11 2.06 -0.66
N VAL A 40 -3.47 2.48 0.55
CA VAL A 40 -2.56 3.17 1.46
C VAL A 40 -1.98 2.12 2.39
N LEU A 41 -0.69 1.83 2.25
CA LEU A 41 0.02 0.78 2.96
C LEU A 41 0.97 1.38 3.99
N ASN A 42 1.02 0.82 5.19
CA ASN A 42 1.97 1.24 6.22
C ASN A 42 2.64 0.02 6.84
N ASP A 43 3.96 0.05 6.96
CA ASP A 43 4.79 -1.03 7.50
C ASP A 43 5.24 -0.76 8.96
N GLY A 44 4.84 0.37 9.55
CA GLY A 44 5.25 0.81 10.87
C GLY A 44 6.67 1.41 10.94
N THR A 45 7.45 1.36 9.87
CA THR A 45 8.82 1.89 9.86
C THR A 45 8.83 3.40 9.63
N TYR A 46 7.81 3.97 9.00
CA TYR A 46 7.70 5.43 8.79
C TYR A 46 6.30 5.95 9.09
N PHE A 47 6.22 7.22 9.52
CA PHE A 47 4.95 7.86 9.85
C PHE A 47 4.05 8.00 8.63
N GLU A 48 4.63 8.44 7.51
CA GLU A 48 3.90 8.56 6.25
C GLU A 48 3.74 7.17 5.61
N PRO A 49 2.49 6.77 5.29
CA PRO A 49 2.24 5.54 4.54
C PRO A 49 2.62 5.71 3.07
N ILE A 50 2.85 4.59 2.38
CA ILE A 50 3.11 4.57 0.94
C ILE A 50 1.80 4.34 0.18
N GLN A 51 1.65 5.01 -0.96
CA GLN A 51 0.56 4.77 -1.90
C GLN A 51 0.95 3.66 -2.87
N VAL A 52 0.03 2.72 -3.08
CA VAL A 52 0.12 1.68 -4.08
C VAL A 52 -1.06 1.83 -5.03
N VAL A 53 -0.80 1.88 -6.32
CA VAL A 53 -1.80 1.87 -7.39
C VAL A 53 -1.86 0.46 -7.95
N TYR A 54 -3.06 -0.11 -7.99
CA TYR A 54 -3.30 -1.44 -8.55
C TYR A 54 -4.34 -1.36 -9.66
N HIS A 55 -4.17 -2.13 -10.73
CA HIS A 55 -5.02 -2.08 -11.94
C HIS A 55 -5.83 -3.36 -12.12
N ASP A 56 -6.89 -3.27 -12.91
CA ASP A 56 -7.77 -4.39 -13.29
C ASP A 56 -7.07 -5.51 -14.07
N THR A 57 -5.81 -5.28 -14.47
CA THR A 57 -4.92 -6.29 -15.05
C THR A 57 -4.41 -7.33 -14.04
N LEU A 58 -4.56 -7.09 -12.74
CA LEU A 58 -4.21 -8.07 -11.71
C LEU A 58 -5.31 -9.12 -11.56
N ASP A 59 -4.94 -10.40 -11.59
CA ASP A 59 -5.87 -11.54 -11.44
C ASP A 59 -6.74 -11.46 -10.17
N ASN A 60 -6.23 -10.82 -9.13
CA ASN A 60 -6.90 -10.64 -7.85
C ASN A 60 -7.43 -9.22 -7.62
N PHE A 61 -7.61 -8.41 -8.66
CA PHE A 61 -8.12 -7.03 -8.57
C PHE A 61 -9.40 -6.90 -7.72
N GLU A 62 -10.41 -7.73 -8.00
CA GLU A 62 -11.67 -7.72 -7.24
C GLU A 62 -11.51 -8.19 -5.79
N ALA A 63 -10.53 -9.05 -5.50
CA ALA A 63 -10.27 -9.49 -4.15
C ALA A 63 -9.61 -8.37 -3.34
N ILE A 64 -8.64 -7.68 -3.95
CA ILE A 64 -7.94 -6.54 -3.35
C ILE A 64 -8.94 -5.42 -3.00
N SER A 65 -9.87 -5.08 -3.90
CA SER A 65 -10.84 -4.00 -3.66
C SER A 65 -11.77 -4.25 -2.47
N LYS A 66 -11.93 -5.51 -2.06
CA LYS A 66 -12.80 -5.93 -0.95
C LYS A 66 -12.06 -6.10 0.39
N LEU A 67 -10.75 -5.86 0.43
CA LEU A 67 -9.97 -6.00 1.66
C LEU A 67 -10.32 -4.92 2.69
N ASN A 68 -10.24 -5.30 3.96
CA ASN A 68 -10.51 -4.41 5.08
C ASN A 68 -9.23 -3.71 5.56
N VAL A 69 -9.41 -2.60 6.30
CA VAL A 69 -8.35 -1.97 7.08
C VAL A 69 -7.71 -3.01 8.01
N GLY A 70 -6.38 -2.99 8.09
CA GLY A 70 -5.59 -3.95 8.86
C GLY A 70 -5.23 -5.23 8.09
N SER A 71 -5.67 -5.40 6.84
CA SER A 71 -5.22 -6.55 6.04
C SER A 71 -3.73 -6.45 5.76
N ALA A 72 -2.99 -7.56 5.89
CA ALA A 72 -1.57 -7.64 5.62
C ALA A 72 -1.35 -7.98 4.14
N LEU A 73 -0.52 -7.17 3.49
CA LEU A 73 -0.20 -7.29 2.08
C LEU A 73 1.31 -7.31 1.86
N VAL A 74 1.72 -8.05 0.84
CA VAL A 74 3.03 -7.92 0.20
C VAL A 74 2.80 -7.44 -1.24
N VAL A 75 3.37 -6.30 -1.57
CA VAL A 75 3.21 -5.65 -2.87
C VAL A 75 4.55 -5.69 -3.59
N TYR A 76 4.54 -6.18 -4.82
CA TYR A 76 5.63 -6.09 -5.76
C TYR A 76 5.22 -5.19 -6.93
N GLY A 77 6.07 -4.24 -7.27
CA GLY A 77 5.76 -3.26 -8.30
C GLY A 77 6.87 -2.24 -8.51
N GLU A 78 6.64 -1.30 -9.41
CA GLU A 78 7.59 -0.24 -9.73
C GLU A 78 7.37 0.99 -8.87
N LEU A 79 8.43 1.55 -8.29
CA LEU A 79 8.35 2.82 -7.59
C LEU A 79 8.44 3.99 -8.58
N LEU A 80 7.38 4.78 -8.69
CA LEU A 80 7.31 5.95 -9.57
C LEU A 80 7.30 7.24 -8.76
N ALA A 81 8.01 8.26 -9.24
CA ALA A 81 7.98 9.59 -8.66
C ALA A 81 6.70 10.31 -9.07
N THR A 82 6.09 11.03 -8.13
CA THR A 82 4.86 11.80 -8.35
C THR A 82 5.04 13.23 -7.84
N PRO A 83 5.90 14.05 -8.48
CA PRO A 83 6.31 15.36 -7.97
C PRO A 83 5.16 16.35 -7.82
N ASP A 84 4.13 16.22 -8.67
CA ASP A 84 2.95 17.09 -8.67
C ASP A 84 1.80 16.58 -7.79
N ALA A 85 1.98 15.41 -7.15
CA ALA A 85 0.99 14.80 -6.27
C ALA A 85 1.29 15.10 -4.79
N LYS A 86 0.32 14.82 -3.92
CA LYS A 86 0.48 15.00 -2.47
C LYS A 86 1.55 14.06 -1.89
N GLN A 87 1.60 12.81 -2.38
CA GLN A 87 2.67 11.88 -2.05
C GLN A 87 3.83 12.07 -3.03
N PRO A 88 5.09 11.99 -2.59
CA PRO A 88 6.26 12.22 -3.46
C PRO A 88 6.53 11.07 -4.45
N PHE A 89 5.98 9.89 -4.17
CA PHE A 89 6.10 8.69 -4.99
C PHE A 89 4.96 7.71 -4.68
N GLU A 90 4.78 6.74 -5.56
CA GLU A 90 3.83 5.63 -5.41
C GLU A 90 4.37 4.34 -6.03
N ILE A 91 3.79 3.20 -5.68
CA ILE A 91 4.10 1.91 -6.30
C ILE A 91 3.03 1.57 -7.32
N GLN A 92 3.41 1.35 -8.57
CA GLN A 92 2.55 0.71 -9.57
C GLN A 92 2.64 -0.81 -9.38
N ALA A 93 1.61 -1.41 -8.80
CA ALA A 93 1.60 -2.82 -8.43
C ALA A 93 1.54 -3.72 -9.66
N GLU A 94 2.46 -4.68 -9.72
CA GLU A 94 2.47 -5.78 -10.69
C GLU A 94 2.00 -7.09 -10.06
N ARG A 95 2.13 -7.20 -8.73
CA ARG A 95 1.64 -8.34 -7.96
C ARG A 95 1.32 -7.89 -6.54
N VAL A 96 0.20 -8.34 -6.01
CA VAL A 96 -0.22 -8.10 -4.63
C VAL A 96 -0.57 -9.43 -4.01
N ASP A 97 0.20 -9.86 -3.01
CA ASP A 97 -0.07 -11.05 -2.22
C ASP A 97 -0.81 -10.65 -0.95
N VAL A 98 -1.91 -11.35 -0.65
CA VAL A 98 -2.67 -11.15 0.59
C VAL A 98 -2.15 -12.14 1.63
N GLU A 99 -1.27 -11.68 2.52
CA GLU A 99 -0.68 -12.50 3.58
C GLU A 99 -1.66 -12.73 4.75
N GLY A 100 -2.60 -11.81 4.95
CA GLY A 100 -3.63 -11.96 5.97
C GLY A 100 -4.80 -11.01 5.73
N ALA A 101 -6.00 -11.57 5.54
CA ALA A 101 -7.21 -10.77 5.50
C ALA A 101 -7.58 -10.27 6.90
N SER A 102 -8.05 -9.03 7.00
CA SER A 102 -8.57 -8.47 8.26
C SER A 102 -10.07 -8.65 8.38
N SER A 103 -10.52 -8.96 9.61
CA SER A 103 -11.96 -9.01 9.94
C SER A 103 -12.59 -7.61 9.84
N PRO A 104 -13.86 -7.50 9.42
CA PRO A 104 -14.62 -6.25 9.52
C PRO A 104 -14.69 -5.67 10.95
N ASP A 105 -14.54 -6.53 11.97
CA ASP A 105 -14.56 -6.17 13.39
C ASP A 105 -13.24 -5.55 13.89
N TYR A 106 -12.34 -5.16 12.97
CA TYR A 106 -11.07 -4.57 13.33
C TYR A 106 -11.28 -3.28 14.16
N PRO A 107 -10.74 -3.20 15.40
CA PRO A 107 -11.10 -2.15 16.36
C PRO A 107 -10.63 -0.75 15.93
N LEU A 108 -9.57 -0.67 15.13
CA LEU A 108 -9.03 0.59 14.60
C LEU A 108 -9.75 0.98 13.30
N GLN A 109 -11.07 1.15 13.36
CA GLN A 109 -11.84 1.70 12.24
C GLN A 109 -11.42 3.15 11.95
N LYS A 110 -11.68 3.64 10.72
CA LYS A 110 -11.54 5.05 10.30
C LYS A 110 -12.56 5.97 10.99
N LYS A 111 -12.58 5.98 12.32
CA LYS A 111 -13.33 6.90 13.15
C LYS A 111 -12.39 7.43 14.22
N ARG A 112 -12.65 8.65 14.69
CA ARG A 112 -11.88 9.21 15.79
C ARG A 112 -12.18 8.39 17.04
N HIS A 113 -11.15 7.78 17.60
CA HIS A 113 -11.21 7.14 18.91
C HIS A 113 -10.73 8.13 19.97
N THR A 114 -11.36 8.12 21.14
CA THR A 114 -10.85 8.85 22.31
C THR A 114 -9.65 8.11 22.88
N LEU A 115 -8.62 8.85 23.28
CA LEU A 115 -7.59 8.34 24.18
C LEU A 115 -8.23 8.36 25.57
N GLU A 116 -8.67 7.21 26.06
CA GLU A 116 -8.97 7.04 27.50
C GLU A 116 -7.67 6.91 28.30
#